data_AF-A0A422MXA4-F1
#
_entry.id   AF-A0A422MXA4-F1
#
_cell.length_a   1.000
_cell.length_b   1.000
_cell.length_c   1.000
_cell.angle_alpha   90.00
_cell.angle_beta   90.00
_cell.angle_gamma   90.00
#
_symmetry.space_group_name_H-M   'P 1'
#
loop_
_entity.id
_entity.type
_entity.pdbx_description
1 polymer ?
#
loop_
_entity_poly.entity_id
_entity_poly.type
_entity_poly.pdbx_seq_one_letter_code
_entity_poly.pdbx_strand_id
1 'polypeptide(L)'
;DPWIHIGDLYPEGKKLPLLPDKLGRDQFEQGSHFECCCLTAFAALVDHHPDVIRNLFVTKKVRKDGRYTFQFHRYGQWMKVEIDDRIPLLEKQTLFCRSPTRHWWPLLLEKAYAKFYTLYQNVEGCTLQELYYDFTGCPVVSIPTDLKLAKLATYPIDEPEFWLELGENLNTTALGGVTKPKKGRGGWNAWQTDVRRAWNCFPEKIVWP
;
A
#
# COMPACT_ATOMS: atom_id res chain seq x y z
N ASP A 1 -11.95 15.63 -19.17
CA ASP A 1 -11.31 15.69 -17.86
C ASP A 1 -10.59 14.36 -17.65
N PRO A 2 -9.30 14.31 -17.26
CA PRO A 2 -8.63 13.07 -16.85
C PRO A 2 -9.17 12.48 -15.54
N TRP A 3 -10.06 13.17 -14.82
CA TRP A 3 -10.69 12.67 -13.61
C TRP A 3 -12.15 12.24 -13.83
N ILE A 4 -12.55 11.09 -13.27
CA ILE A 4 -13.94 10.62 -13.23
C ILE A 4 -14.41 10.45 -11.79
N HIS A 5 -15.67 10.76 -11.46
CA HIS A 5 -16.24 10.38 -10.17
C HIS A 5 -16.32 8.85 -10.06
N ILE A 6 -15.84 8.25 -8.96
CA ILE A 6 -15.87 6.78 -8.79
C ILE A 6 -17.29 6.23 -8.86
N GLY A 7 -18.27 7.05 -8.45
CA GLY A 7 -19.69 6.78 -8.58
C GLY A 7 -20.20 6.58 -10.00
N ASP A 8 -19.46 7.02 -11.02
CA ASP A 8 -19.85 6.89 -12.43
C ASP A 8 -19.00 5.84 -13.16
N LEU A 9 -17.78 5.56 -12.65
CA LEU A 9 -16.93 4.44 -13.05
C LEU A 9 -17.50 3.09 -12.56
N TYR A 10 -17.96 3.06 -11.30
CA TYR A 10 -18.45 1.87 -10.58
C TYR A 10 -19.83 2.13 -9.93
N PRO A 11 -20.92 2.35 -10.71
CA PRO A 11 -22.18 2.90 -10.20
C PRO A 11 -22.90 2.04 -9.16
N GLU A 12 -22.73 0.73 -9.19
CA GLU A 12 -23.24 -0.21 -8.20
C GLU A 12 -22.75 0.11 -6.77
N GLY A 13 -21.53 0.62 -6.61
CA GLY A 13 -21.00 1.02 -5.32
C GLY A 13 -21.76 2.18 -4.65
N LYS A 14 -22.56 2.96 -5.39
CA LYS A 14 -23.51 3.94 -4.81
C LYS A 14 -24.57 3.29 -3.91
N LYS A 15 -24.72 1.95 -3.95
CA LYS A 15 -25.70 1.15 -3.17
C LYS A 15 -25.07 0.12 -2.23
N LEU A 16 -23.76 -0.13 -2.32
CA LEU A 16 -23.06 -1.15 -1.54
C LEU A 16 -22.40 -0.56 -0.28
N PRO A 17 -21.97 -1.40 0.69
CA PRO A 17 -21.05 -0.96 1.74
C PRO A 17 -19.76 -0.38 1.15
N LEU A 18 -19.23 0.69 1.77
CA LEU A 18 -17.97 1.31 1.34
C LEU A 18 -16.78 0.35 1.50
N LEU A 19 -16.81 -0.46 2.56
CA LEU A 19 -15.93 -1.57 2.85
C LEU A 19 -16.80 -2.83 2.90
N PRO A 20 -16.52 -3.88 2.13
CA PRO A 20 -17.23 -5.15 2.22
C PRO A 20 -16.87 -5.89 3.52
N ASP A 21 -17.74 -6.83 3.93
CA ASP A 21 -17.54 -7.61 5.16
C ASP A 21 -16.20 -8.38 5.15
N LYS A 22 -15.85 -8.95 4.00
CA LYS A 22 -14.53 -9.55 3.71
C LYS A 22 -13.75 -8.68 2.73
N LEU A 23 -12.57 -8.21 3.16
CA LEU A 23 -11.55 -7.69 2.25
C LEU A 23 -10.79 -8.86 1.60
N GLY A 24 -10.23 -8.67 0.41
CA GLY A 24 -9.51 -9.72 -0.32
C GLY A 24 -8.59 -9.18 -1.41
N ARG A 25 -7.57 -9.96 -1.78
CA ARG A 25 -6.56 -9.61 -2.80
C ARG A 25 -7.16 -9.52 -4.21
N ASP A 26 -8.25 -10.23 -4.47
CA ASP A 26 -9.06 -10.16 -5.70
C ASP A 26 -9.73 -8.79 -5.90
N GLN A 27 -9.77 -7.95 -4.86
CA GLN A 27 -10.48 -6.68 -4.89
C GLN A 27 -9.66 -5.54 -5.49
N PHE A 28 -8.37 -5.74 -5.78
CA PHE A 28 -7.51 -4.73 -6.39
C PHE A 28 -6.42 -5.32 -7.28
N GLU A 29 -6.08 -4.61 -8.36
CA GLU A 29 -4.94 -4.90 -9.23
C GLU A 29 -4.20 -3.62 -9.62
N GLN A 30 -2.99 -3.78 -10.16
CA GLN A 30 -2.21 -2.68 -10.73
C GLN A 30 -2.88 -2.17 -12.01
N GLY A 31 -3.09 -0.86 -12.12
CA GLY A 31 -3.48 -0.18 -13.36
C GLY A 31 -2.28 0.07 -14.30
N SER A 32 -2.38 1.10 -15.13
CA SER A 32 -1.39 1.39 -16.18
C SER A 32 -0.10 2.07 -15.69
N HIS A 33 -0.02 2.47 -14.42
CA HIS A 33 1.17 3.04 -13.80
C HIS A 33 1.82 2.05 -12.80
N PHE A 34 3.14 1.92 -12.86
CA PHE A 34 3.92 0.84 -12.21
C PHE A 34 4.34 1.12 -10.77
N GLU A 35 3.43 1.59 -9.90
CA GLU A 35 3.73 1.75 -8.46
C GLU A 35 3.04 0.67 -7.61
N CYS A 36 3.81 -0.34 -7.20
CA CYS A 36 3.29 -1.57 -6.61
C CYS A 36 3.40 -1.67 -5.07
N CYS A 37 4.13 -0.79 -4.41
CA CYS A 37 4.33 -0.83 -2.95
C CYS A 37 3.01 -0.59 -2.22
N CYS A 38 2.15 0.30 -2.72
CA CYS A 38 0.82 0.54 -2.15
C CYS A 38 -0.07 -0.71 -2.16
N LEU A 39 -0.18 -1.36 -3.32
CA LEU A 39 -1.00 -2.57 -3.45
C LEU A 39 -0.36 -3.79 -2.75
N THR A 40 0.97 -3.83 -2.64
CA THR A 40 1.69 -4.86 -1.86
C THR A 40 1.43 -4.70 -0.35
N ALA A 41 1.41 -3.47 0.17
CA ALA A 41 1.03 -3.20 1.54
C ALA A 41 -0.44 -3.61 1.80
N PHE A 42 -1.36 -3.32 0.88
CA PHE A 42 -2.75 -3.80 0.97
C PHE A 42 -2.82 -5.35 0.97
N ALA A 43 -2.11 -6.03 0.06
CA ALA A 43 -2.13 -7.49 -0.08
C ALA A 43 -1.59 -8.23 1.15
N ALA A 44 -0.62 -7.65 1.86
CA ALA A 44 -0.13 -8.18 3.13
C ALA A 44 -1.12 -8.00 4.29
N LEU A 45 -1.93 -6.93 4.27
CA LEU A 45 -2.86 -6.60 5.34
C LEU A 45 -4.24 -7.26 5.18
N VAL A 46 -4.80 -7.39 3.96
CA VAL A 46 -6.18 -7.89 3.78
C VAL A 46 -6.43 -9.33 4.25
N ASP A 47 -5.40 -10.17 4.30
CA ASP A 47 -5.56 -11.59 4.69
C ASP A 47 -5.61 -11.77 6.22
N HIS A 48 -4.65 -11.18 6.95
CA HIS A 48 -4.46 -11.42 8.38
C HIS A 48 -4.84 -10.21 9.27
N HIS A 49 -4.67 -8.99 8.76
CA HIS A 49 -4.85 -7.73 9.50
C HIS A 49 -5.83 -6.76 8.79
N PRO A 50 -7.01 -7.21 8.30
CA PRO A 50 -7.92 -6.36 7.53
C PRO A 50 -8.63 -5.30 8.40
N ASP A 51 -8.57 -5.42 9.72
CA ASP A 51 -8.96 -4.39 10.68
C ASP A 51 -8.10 -3.12 10.57
N VAL A 52 -6.79 -3.26 10.31
CA VAL A 52 -5.88 -2.14 10.04
C VAL A 52 -6.41 -1.30 8.88
N ILE A 53 -6.71 -1.93 7.75
CA ILE A 53 -7.31 -1.23 6.59
C ILE A 53 -8.64 -0.59 6.97
N ARG A 54 -9.52 -1.29 7.70
CA ARG A 54 -10.80 -0.71 8.16
C ARG A 54 -10.62 0.44 9.17
N ASN A 55 -9.48 0.56 9.85
CA ASN A 55 -9.15 1.69 10.72
C ASN A 55 -8.76 2.95 9.94
N LEU A 56 -8.12 2.81 8.77
CA LEU A 56 -7.71 3.95 7.91
C LEU A 56 -8.91 4.76 7.41
N PHE A 57 -10.07 4.12 7.23
CA PHE A 57 -11.31 4.78 6.83
C PHE A 57 -11.98 5.45 8.02
N VAL A 58 -11.93 6.78 8.13
CA VAL A 58 -12.75 7.51 9.13
C VAL A 58 -14.21 7.57 8.66
N THR A 59 -14.44 7.76 7.37
CA THR A 59 -15.75 7.61 6.74
C THR A 59 -16.08 6.12 6.57
N LYS A 60 -17.10 5.62 7.30
CA LYS A 60 -17.50 4.19 7.29
C LYS A 60 -18.64 3.83 6.31
N LYS A 61 -19.22 4.79 5.60
CA LYS A 61 -20.37 4.61 4.69
C LYS A 61 -20.18 5.41 3.40
N VAL A 62 -20.77 4.95 2.31
CA VAL A 62 -20.80 5.67 1.02
C VAL A 62 -21.48 7.03 1.21
N ARG A 63 -20.87 8.10 0.69
CA ARG A 63 -21.28 9.49 0.91
C ARG A 63 -21.78 10.14 -0.37
N LYS A 64 -22.98 10.73 -0.29
CA LYS A 64 -23.65 11.41 -1.41
C LYS A 64 -22.98 12.73 -1.83
N ASP A 65 -22.19 13.33 -0.95
CA ASP A 65 -21.45 14.56 -1.22
C ASP A 65 -20.02 14.32 -1.73
N GLY A 66 -19.70 13.07 -2.13
CA GLY A 66 -18.43 12.71 -2.78
C GLY A 66 -17.19 12.83 -1.90
N ARG A 67 -17.31 13.20 -0.63
CA ARG A 67 -16.16 13.41 0.27
C ARG A 67 -15.93 12.22 1.18
N TYR A 68 -14.68 11.79 1.32
CA TYR A 68 -14.25 10.66 2.13
C TYR A 68 -13.06 11.06 3.00
N THR A 69 -13.23 10.91 4.31
CA THR A 69 -12.18 11.15 5.30
C THR A 69 -11.48 9.85 5.67
N PHE A 70 -10.15 9.91 5.70
CA PHE A 70 -9.21 8.85 6.07
C PHE A 70 -8.32 9.31 7.23
N GLN A 71 -7.56 8.39 7.81
CA GLN A 71 -6.51 8.68 8.79
C GLN A 71 -5.28 7.80 8.57
N PHE A 72 -4.10 8.40 8.76
CA PHE A 72 -2.79 7.78 8.66
C PHE A 72 -1.92 8.22 9.84
N HIS A 73 -1.05 7.37 10.36
CA HIS A 73 -0.28 7.64 11.57
C HIS A 73 1.13 8.16 11.26
N ARG A 74 1.41 9.45 11.52
CA ARG A 74 2.71 10.05 11.23
C ARG A 74 3.15 10.99 12.36
N TYR A 75 4.44 10.98 12.67
CA TYR A 75 5.03 11.73 13.80
C TYR A 75 4.35 11.45 15.15
N GLY A 76 3.91 10.22 15.39
CA GLY A 76 3.28 9.80 16.66
C GLY A 76 1.79 10.16 16.81
N GLN A 77 1.10 10.57 15.73
CA GLN A 77 -0.31 10.96 15.79
C GLN A 77 -1.09 10.55 14.52
N TRP A 78 -2.40 10.35 14.69
CA TRP A 78 -3.32 10.04 13.59
C TRP A 78 -3.75 11.32 12.83
N MET A 79 -3.12 11.53 11.69
CA MET A 79 -3.37 12.63 10.77
C MET A 79 -4.56 12.31 9.87
N LYS A 80 -5.57 13.20 9.82
CA LYS A 80 -6.76 13.01 8.97
C LYS A 80 -6.56 13.61 7.58
N VAL A 81 -7.01 12.89 6.56
CA VAL A 81 -6.96 13.30 5.15
C VAL A 81 -8.34 13.21 4.54
N GLU A 82 -8.84 14.29 3.95
CA GLU A 82 -10.10 14.28 3.19
C GLU A 82 -9.82 14.34 1.68
N ILE A 83 -10.44 13.42 0.93
CA ILE A 83 -10.46 13.40 -0.54
C ILE A 83 -11.90 13.56 -1.04
N ASP A 84 -12.02 14.11 -2.25
CA ASP A 84 -13.18 13.90 -3.12
C ASP A 84 -13.12 12.50 -3.78
N ASP A 85 -14.21 12.06 -4.40
CA ASP A 85 -14.37 10.71 -4.96
C ASP A 85 -13.86 10.57 -6.41
N ARG A 86 -13.17 11.57 -6.97
CA ARG A 86 -12.66 11.50 -8.34
C ARG A 86 -11.40 10.65 -8.44
N ILE A 87 -11.35 9.73 -9.40
CA ILE A 87 -10.24 8.83 -9.69
C ILE A 87 -9.59 9.25 -11.02
N PRO A 88 -8.24 9.23 -11.14
CA PRO A 88 -7.56 9.56 -12.38
C PRO A 88 -7.67 8.40 -13.39
N LEU A 89 -8.02 8.75 -14.63
CA LEU A 89 -8.05 7.85 -15.78
C LEU A 89 -7.01 8.23 -16.82
N LEU A 90 -6.43 7.20 -17.45
CA LEU A 90 -5.69 7.31 -18.71
C LEU A 90 -6.33 6.35 -19.70
N GLU A 91 -6.65 6.84 -20.91
CA GLU A 91 -7.27 6.02 -21.98
C GLU A 91 -8.53 5.24 -21.55
N LYS A 92 -9.34 5.84 -20.66
CA LYS A 92 -10.54 5.26 -19.99
C LYS A 92 -10.26 4.14 -18.98
N GLN A 93 -8.99 3.80 -18.73
CA GLN A 93 -8.59 2.87 -17.67
C GLN A 93 -8.11 3.64 -16.43
N THR A 94 -8.21 3.03 -15.24
CA THR A 94 -7.66 3.62 -14.01
C THR A 94 -6.13 3.63 -14.08
N LEU A 95 -5.53 4.77 -13.72
CA LEU A 95 -4.09 4.99 -13.88
C LEU A 95 -3.26 4.25 -12.81
N PHE A 96 -3.68 4.34 -11.55
CA PHE A 96 -3.00 3.71 -10.40
C PHE A 96 -3.75 2.44 -10.01
N CYS A 97 -4.37 2.32 -8.82
CA CYS A 97 -5.17 1.15 -8.47
C CYS A 97 -6.38 0.95 -9.41
N ARG A 98 -6.70 -0.32 -9.70
CA ARG A 98 -7.98 -0.75 -10.28
C ARG A 98 -8.65 -1.73 -9.32
N SER A 99 -9.99 -1.83 -9.37
CA SER A 99 -10.70 -2.95 -8.74
C SER A 99 -11.33 -3.86 -9.80
N PRO A 100 -10.87 -5.13 -9.94
CA PRO A 100 -11.50 -6.11 -10.83
C PRO A 100 -12.94 -6.43 -10.40
N THR A 101 -13.16 -6.56 -9.08
CA THR A 101 -14.50 -6.77 -8.48
C THR A 101 -15.26 -5.46 -8.20
N ARG A 102 -14.79 -4.34 -8.75
CA ARG A 102 -15.46 -3.02 -8.77
C ARG A 102 -15.72 -2.39 -7.38
N HIS A 103 -14.99 -2.83 -6.37
CA HIS A 103 -15.00 -2.25 -5.04
C HIS A 103 -14.33 -0.86 -5.02
N TRP A 104 -14.90 0.08 -4.27
CA TRP A 104 -14.40 1.46 -4.22
C TRP A 104 -13.22 1.65 -3.26
N TRP A 105 -13.14 0.82 -2.20
CA TRP A 105 -12.18 1.01 -1.11
C TRP A 105 -10.71 1.10 -1.56
N PRO A 106 -10.19 0.29 -2.51
CA PRO A 106 -8.76 0.31 -2.82
C PRO A 106 -8.35 1.63 -3.49
N LEU A 107 -9.14 2.10 -4.46
CA LEU A 107 -8.86 3.30 -5.24
C LEU A 107 -8.99 4.56 -4.38
N LEU A 108 -9.97 4.59 -3.47
CA LEU A 108 -10.14 5.69 -2.52
C LEU A 108 -9.03 5.70 -1.46
N LEU A 109 -8.60 4.54 -0.96
CA LEU A 109 -7.52 4.44 0.02
C LEU A 109 -6.17 4.84 -0.59
N GLU A 110 -5.85 4.35 -1.77
CA GLU A 110 -4.65 4.73 -2.51
C GLU A 110 -4.65 6.24 -2.84
N LYS A 111 -5.78 6.81 -3.31
CA LYS A 111 -5.90 8.26 -3.51
C LYS A 111 -5.70 9.05 -2.21
N ALA A 112 -6.23 8.56 -1.08
CA ALA A 112 -6.07 9.22 0.21
C ALA A 112 -4.61 9.17 0.69
N TYR A 113 -3.92 8.04 0.50
CA TYR A 113 -2.50 7.90 0.85
C TYR A 113 -1.60 8.72 -0.10
N ALA A 114 -1.93 8.76 -1.39
CA ALA A 114 -1.32 9.67 -2.34
C ALA A 114 -1.44 11.12 -1.87
N LYS A 115 -2.66 11.59 -1.53
CA LYS A 115 -2.87 12.94 -0.98
C LYS A 115 -2.13 13.18 0.34
N PHE A 116 -1.92 12.14 1.16
CA PHE A 116 -1.16 12.24 2.40
C PHE A 116 0.32 12.53 2.15
N TYR A 117 0.92 11.90 1.14
CA TYR A 117 2.31 12.10 0.70
C TYR A 117 2.54 13.38 -0.13
N THR A 118 1.63 14.33 -0.02
CA THR A 118 1.23 15.21 -1.11
C THR A 118 0.76 14.42 -2.33
N LEU A 119 1.58 13.65 -3.08
CA LEU A 119 1.21 13.10 -4.41
C LEU A 119 1.29 11.58 -4.60
N TYR A 120 0.58 11.10 -5.64
CA TYR A 120 0.79 9.78 -6.27
C TYR A 120 2.26 9.52 -6.63
N GLN A 121 2.95 10.47 -7.26
CA GLN A 121 4.38 10.31 -7.60
C GLN A 121 5.29 10.28 -6.36
N ASN A 122 4.82 10.78 -5.22
CA ASN A 122 5.54 10.64 -3.96
C ASN A 122 5.26 9.27 -3.30
N VAL A 123 4.20 8.55 -3.71
CA VAL A 123 3.99 7.13 -3.37
C VAL A 123 5.02 6.23 -4.07
N GLU A 124 5.48 6.58 -5.28
CA GLU A 124 6.57 5.85 -5.98
C GLU A 124 7.90 5.87 -5.19
N GLY A 125 8.11 6.93 -4.41
CA GLY A 125 9.24 7.03 -3.47
C GLY A 125 9.06 6.23 -2.19
N CYS A 126 7.84 5.82 -1.83
CA CYS A 126 7.54 5.22 -0.54
C CYS A 126 8.07 3.79 -0.42
N THR A 127 8.67 3.51 0.72
CA THR A 127 9.06 2.15 1.12
C THR A 127 7.91 1.45 1.86
N LEU A 128 7.85 0.11 1.82
CA LEU A 128 6.86 -0.64 2.60
C LEU A 128 6.90 -0.33 4.11
N GLN A 129 8.06 0.10 4.64
CA GLN A 129 8.18 0.68 5.97
C GLN A 129 7.17 1.79 6.21
N GLU A 130 7.17 2.80 5.33
CA GLU A 130 6.40 4.01 5.49
C GLU A 130 4.92 3.70 5.41
N LEU A 131 4.52 2.81 4.49
CA LEU A 131 3.14 2.36 4.40
C LEU A 131 2.71 1.60 5.67
N TYR A 132 3.48 0.63 6.14
CA TYR A 132 3.09 -0.11 7.36
C TYR A 132 3.11 0.79 8.61
N TYR A 133 4.06 1.72 8.73
CA TYR A 133 4.08 2.68 9.83
C TYR A 133 2.91 3.67 9.75
N ASP A 134 2.65 4.26 8.58
CA ASP A 134 1.55 5.20 8.37
C ASP A 134 0.17 4.51 8.39
N PHE A 135 0.09 3.19 8.22
CA PHE A 135 -1.16 2.42 8.35
C PHE A 135 -1.40 1.86 9.77
N THR A 136 -0.36 1.54 10.55
CA THR A 136 -0.52 0.89 11.87
C THR A 136 -0.15 1.78 13.05
N GLY A 137 0.80 2.69 12.86
CA GLY A 137 1.56 3.38 13.92
C GLY A 137 2.57 2.49 14.67
N CYS A 138 2.67 1.21 14.34
CA CYS A 138 3.54 0.25 15.00
C CYS A 138 4.99 0.34 14.49
N PRO A 139 5.98 -0.05 15.31
CA PRO A 139 7.37 -0.14 14.87
C PRO A 139 7.54 -1.15 13.74
N VAL A 140 8.24 -0.72 12.69
CA VAL A 140 8.75 -1.62 11.63
C VAL A 140 10.28 -1.67 11.78
N VAL A 141 10.80 -2.82 12.20
CA VAL A 141 12.24 -3.15 12.26
C VAL A 141 12.72 -3.63 10.86
N SER A 142 14.01 -3.89 10.60
CA SER A 142 14.61 -4.24 9.28
C SER A 142 14.99 -5.73 9.13
N ILE A 143 14.89 -6.35 7.94
CA ILE A 143 15.47 -7.70 7.61
C ILE A 143 15.91 -7.79 6.12
N PRO A 144 17.22 -7.81 5.82
CA PRO A 144 17.76 -8.13 4.49
C PRO A 144 17.65 -9.63 4.16
N THR A 145 17.58 -9.98 2.86
CA THR A 145 17.69 -11.38 2.36
C THR A 145 19.10 -11.81 1.98
N ASP A 146 20.01 -10.86 1.74
CA ASP A 146 21.40 -11.18 1.46
C ASP A 146 22.05 -11.71 2.74
N LEU A 147 22.52 -12.95 2.71
CA LEU A 147 23.08 -13.65 3.87
C LEU A 147 24.18 -12.87 4.60
N LYS A 148 24.95 -12.04 3.90
CA LYS A 148 26.00 -11.21 4.53
C LYS A 148 25.38 -10.02 5.25
N LEU A 149 24.42 -9.34 4.63
CA LEU A 149 23.70 -8.23 5.25
C LEU A 149 22.83 -8.69 6.42
N ALA A 150 22.17 -9.85 6.29
CA ALA A 150 21.35 -10.44 7.34
C ALA A 150 22.18 -10.80 8.58
N LYS A 151 23.33 -11.48 8.40
CA LYS A 151 24.23 -11.82 9.51
C LYS A 151 24.89 -10.59 10.14
N LEU A 152 25.21 -9.55 9.37
CA LEU A 152 25.65 -8.25 9.91
C LEU A 152 24.55 -7.51 10.70
N ALA A 153 23.29 -7.76 10.38
CA ALA A 153 22.12 -7.26 11.10
C ALA A 153 21.59 -8.24 12.19
N THR A 154 22.33 -9.32 12.47
CA THR A 154 22.01 -10.35 13.47
C THR A 154 20.69 -11.12 13.19
N TYR A 155 20.31 -11.29 11.92
CA TYR A 155 19.20 -12.16 11.51
C TYR A 155 19.71 -13.52 10.98
N PRO A 156 19.38 -14.64 11.64
CA PRO A 156 19.78 -15.98 11.22
C PRO A 156 18.85 -16.53 10.12
N ILE A 157 18.79 -15.84 8.97
CA ILE A 157 17.85 -16.19 7.88
C ILE A 157 18.20 -17.51 7.15
N ASP A 158 19.35 -18.11 7.43
CA ASP A 158 19.73 -19.44 6.96
C ASP A 158 19.36 -20.58 7.91
N GLU A 159 18.93 -20.28 9.14
CA GLU A 159 18.45 -21.28 10.09
C GLU A 159 16.93 -21.53 9.91
N PRO A 160 16.45 -22.79 9.90
CA PRO A 160 15.01 -23.10 9.75
C PRO A 160 14.11 -22.46 10.81
N GLU A 161 14.61 -22.35 12.04
CA GLU A 161 13.89 -21.84 13.22
C GLU A 161 13.38 -20.41 13.00
N PHE A 162 14.17 -19.56 12.32
CA PHE A 162 13.78 -18.19 11.98
C PHE A 162 12.52 -18.16 11.11
N TRP A 163 12.41 -19.08 10.14
CA TRP A 163 11.26 -19.14 9.23
C TRP A 163 10.02 -19.76 9.89
N LEU A 164 10.21 -20.70 10.82
CA LEU A 164 9.14 -21.24 11.65
C LEU A 164 8.57 -20.16 12.59
N GLU A 165 9.43 -19.47 13.34
CA GLU A 165 9.04 -18.38 14.24
C GLU A 165 8.37 -17.23 13.47
N LEU A 166 8.90 -16.86 12.30
CA LEU A 166 8.29 -15.87 11.43
C LEU A 166 6.89 -16.30 10.96
N GLY A 167 6.72 -17.59 10.61
CA GLY A 167 5.45 -18.18 10.18
C GLY A 167 4.37 -18.14 11.28
N GLU A 168 4.72 -18.51 12.51
CA GLU A 168 3.81 -18.42 13.66
C GLU A 168 3.42 -16.95 13.95
N ASN A 169 4.38 -16.03 13.84
CA ASN A 169 4.18 -14.58 14.02
C ASN A 169 3.37 -13.90 12.89
N LEU A 170 3.04 -14.54 11.76
CA LEU A 170 2.15 -13.93 10.75
C LEU A 170 0.72 -13.69 11.27
N ASN A 171 0.31 -14.42 12.31
CA ASN A 171 -0.96 -14.20 12.99
C ASN A 171 -1.03 -12.86 13.76
N THR A 172 0.13 -12.24 14.05
CA THR A 172 0.24 -10.99 14.83
C THR A 172 1.03 -9.90 14.09
N THR A 173 1.63 -10.21 12.93
CA THR A 173 2.45 -9.28 12.14
C THR A 173 2.12 -9.37 10.65
N ALA A 174 2.24 -8.25 9.93
CA ALA A 174 2.14 -8.21 8.48
C ALA A 174 3.53 -8.34 7.84
N LEU A 175 3.64 -9.12 6.76
CA LEU A 175 4.88 -9.30 6.02
C LEU A 175 4.70 -8.89 4.56
N GLY A 176 5.59 -8.01 4.09
CA GLY A 176 5.70 -7.63 2.69
C GLY A 176 7.16 -7.66 2.23
N GLY A 177 7.36 -7.90 0.95
CA GLY A 177 8.68 -7.86 0.31
C GLY A 177 8.59 -7.22 -1.07
N VAL A 178 9.63 -6.50 -1.47
CA VAL A 178 9.73 -5.89 -2.79
C VAL A 178 11.10 -6.17 -3.40
N THR A 179 11.10 -6.76 -4.60
CA THR A 179 12.30 -6.96 -5.42
C THR A 179 12.64 -5.65 -6.14
N LYS A 180 13.74 -4.98 -5.79
CA LYS A 180 14.31 -3.91 -6.63
C LYS A 180 15.42 -4.50 -7.52
N PRO A 181 15.32 -4.43 -8.86
CA PRO A 181 16.34 -4.99 -9.74
C PRO A 181 17.66 -4.23 -9.60
N LYS A 182 18.78 -4.96 -9.51
CA LYS A 182 20.12 -4.37 -9.50
C LYS A 182 20.41 -3.69 -10.84
N LYS A 183 20.69 -2.38 -10.83
CA LYS A 183 21.29 -1.68 -11.97
C LYS A 183 22.74 -2.14 -12.19
N GLY A 184 22.91 -3.27 -12.87
CA GLY A 184 24.21 -3.76 -13.30
C GLY A 184 24.86 -2.83 -14.33
N ARG A 185 26.17 -2.59 -14.20
CA ARG A 185 26.97 -2.04 -15.32
C ARG A 185 27.30 -3.20 -16.26
N GLY A 186 26.61 -3.27 -17.39
CA GLY A 186 26.56 -4.49 -18.20
C GLY A 186 25.45 -5.41 -17.70
N GLY A 187 24.57 -5.84 -18.61
CA GLY A 187 23.34 -6.54 -18.25
C GLY A 187 23.51 -8.05 -18.15
N TRP A 188 23.40 -8.58 -16.93
CA TRP A 188 22.80 -9.89 -16.62
C TRP A 188 22.02 -9.74 -15.31
N ASN A 189 20.80 -10.27 -15.25
CA ASN A 189 19.88 -9.99 -14.15
C ASN A 189 20.21 -10.82 -12.90
N ALA A 190 20.83 -10.18 -11.90
CA ALA A 190 21.01 -10.75 -10.57
C ALA A 190 19.78 -10.45 -9.69
N TRP A 191 19.02 -11.50 -9.36
CA TRP A 191 17.82 -11.41 -8.53
C TRP A 191 18.15 -11.04 -7.08
N GLN A 192 17.32 -10.18 -6.50
CA GLN A 192 17.30 -9.94 -5.05
C GLN A 192 15.85 -9.67 -4.64
N THR A 193 15.17 -10.71 -4.13
CA THR A 193 14.07 -10.56 -3.18
C THR A 193 14.57 -9.80 -1.96
N ASP A 194 13.70 -9.12 -1.24
CA ASP A 194 14.10 -8.37 -0.05
C ASP A 194 12.90 -8.33 0.90
N VAL A 195 13.02 -8.93 2.08
CA VAL A 195 11.92 -9.20 3.03
C VAL A 195 11.70 -7.94 3.88
N ARG A 196 11.26 -6.88 3.21
CA ARG A 196 11.35 -5.49 3.67
C ARG A 196 10.34 -5.08 4.73
N ARG A 197 10.59 -5.65 5.90
CA ARG A 197 10.98 -4.87 7.09
C ARG A 197 11.97 -3.71 6.75
N ALA A 198 11.96 -2.65 7.54
CA ALA A 198 12.16 -1.23 7.19
C ALA A 198 13.58 -0.62 7.07
N TRP A 199 13.66 0.66 6.62
CA TRP A 199 14.78 1.64 6.51
C TRP A 199 15.57 1.67 5.18
N ASN A 200 16.02 2.81 4.60
CA ASN A 200 15.61 4.26 4.65
C ASN A 200 16.31 5.06 3.49
N CYS A 201 16.10 6.39 3.40
CA CYS A 201 16.93 7.48 2.81
C CYS A 201 16.91 7.82 1.28
N PHE A 202 16.23 8.94 0.95
CA PHE A 202 16.53 9.97 -0.09
C PHE A 202 16.36 9.62 -1.61
N PRO A 203 16.13 10.60 -2.54
CA PRO A 203 14.82 11.21 -2.90
C PRO A 203 14.67 11.45 -4.45
N GLU A 204 13.91 12.32 -5.17
CA GLU A 204 12.86 13.40 -5.12
C GLU A 204 12.16 13.38 -6.53
N LYS A 205 11.05 14.05 -6.95
CA LYS A 205 9.78 14.68 -6.43
C LYS A 205 8.94 15.09 -7.67
N ILE A 206 7.59 15.15 -7.58
CA ILE A 206 6.68 15.92 -8.49
C ILE A 206 5.63 16.71 -7.63
N VAL A 207 4.73 17.53 -8.20
CA VAL A 207 3.78 18.45 -7.49
C VAL A 207 2.33 18.39 -8.03
N TRP A 208 1.34 18.70 -7.16
CA TRP A 208 -0.14 18.61 -7.34
C TRP A 208 -0.76 19.93 -7.86
N PRO A 209 -2.05 19.91 -8.28
CA PRO A 209 -2.94 21.07 -8.28
C PRO A 209 -3.49 21.42 -6.88
#